data_AF-A0A7C0XLP2-F1
#
_entry.id   AF-A0A7C0XLP2-F1
#
_cell.length_a   1.000
_cell.length_b   1.000
_cell.length_c   1.000
_cell.angle_alpha   90.00
_cell.angle_beta   90.00
_cell.angle_gamma   90.00
#
_symmetry.space_group_name_H-M   'P 1'
#
loop_
_entity.id
_entity.type
_entity.pdbx_description
1 polymer ?
#
loop_
_entity_poly.entity_id
_entity_poly.type
_entity_poly.pdbx_seq_one_letter_code
_entity_poly.pdbx_strand_id
1 'polypeptide(L)'
;MSEQLSGDLGLWIPRDGDCILTEDGFLFYVFGYEHPEDRVFAFLKYIPRKFAKLFNLKYHGRTWNLAGETLVRPTKLYTPENYVRIIETLRRRFP
;
A
#
# COMPACT_ATOMS: atom_id res chain seq x y z
N MET A 1 12.87 22.29 -10.87
CA MET A 1 11.70 22.81 -10.14
C MET A 1 11.17 21.70 -9.25
N SER A 2 11.68 21.63 -8.03
CA SER A 2 11.20 20.74 -6.97
C SER A 2 10.65 21.64 -5.87
N GLU A 3 9.39 22.03 -6.00
CA GLU A 3 8.67 22.59 -4.86
C GLU A 3 8.29 21.40 -3.97
N GLN A 4 9.17 21.15 -3.01
CA GLN A 4 8.89 20.33 -1.84
C GLN A 4 7.72 21.00 -1.11
N LEU A 5 6.56 20.35 -1.17
CA LEU A 5 5.42 20.60 -0.30
C LEU A 5 5.81 20.21 1.14
N SER A 6 6.68 20.98 1.78
CA SER A 6 6.82 20.96 3.23
C SER A 6 5.79 21.94 3.80
N GLY A 7 4.52 21.56 3.69
CA GLY A 7 3.48 22.14 4.52
C GLY A 7 3.80 21.82 5.98
N ASP A 8 3.52 22.76 6.86
CA ASP A 8 3.66 22.66 8.31
C ASP A 8 3.27 21.25 8.78
N LEU A 9 4.26 20.46 9.23
CA LEU A 9 4.05 19.06 9.65
C LEU A 9 3.37 19.06 11.02
N GLY A 10 2.14 19.57 11.07
CA GLY A 10 1.23 19.25 12.15
C GLY A 10 1.14 17.74 12.31
N LEU A 11 0.84 17.29 13.53
CA LEU A 11 0.68 15.88 13.84
C LEU A 11 -0.27 15.24 12.81
N TRP A 12 0.23 14.32 11.98
CA TRP A 12 -0.62 13.63 11.01
C TRP A 12 -1.58 12.71 11.76
N ILE A 13 -2.88 12.97 11.60
CA ILE A 13 -3.96 12.12 12.11
C ILE A 13 -4.46 11.30 10.92
N PRO A 14 -4.27 9.97 10.90
CA PRO A 14 -4.68 9.13 9.79
C PRO A 14 -6.21 9.19 9.59
N ARG A 15 -6.63 9.27 8.33
CA ARG A 15 -8.04 9.29 7.94
C ARG A 15 -8.35 8.22 6.92
N ASP A 16 -9.60 7.78 6.88
CA ASP A 16 -10.07 6.86 5.87
C ASP A 16 -9.77 7.39 4.46
N GLY A 17 -9.12 6.55 3.64
CA GLY A 17 -8.71 6.92 2.29
C GLY A 17 -7.35 7.60 2.17
N ASP A 18 -6.69 7.94 3.28
CA ASP A 18 -5.29 8.36 3.25
C ASP A 18 -4.41 7.28 2.60
N CYS A 19 -3.35 7.71 1.93
CA CYS A 19 -2.44 6.84 1.21
C CYS A 19 -1.09 6.79 1.92
N ILE A 20 -0.61 5.59 2.23
CA ILE A 20 0.74 5.36 2.76
C ILE A 20 1.57 4.72 1.66
N LEU A 21 2.62 5.40 1.22
CA LEU A 21 3.61 4.89 0.28
C LEU A 21 4.83 4.41 1.07
N THR A 22 5.18 3.13 0.95
CA THR A 22 6.38 2.58 1.60
C THR A 22 7.63 2.88 0.77
N GLU A 23 8.82 2.73 1.38
CA GLU A 23 10.11 2.87 0.69
C GLU A 23 10.27 1.85 -0.45
N ASP A 24 9.75 0.63 -0.29
CA ASP A 24 9.69 -0.38 -1.34
C ASP A 24 8.70 -0.05 -2.49
N GLY A 25 7.88 0.99 -2.33
CA GLY A 25 6.90 1.45 -3.32
C GLY A 25 5.52 0.78 -3.22
N PHE A 26 5.21 0.09 -2.11
CA PHE A 26 3.86 -0.42 -1.88
C PHE A 26 2.93 0.74 -1.50
N LEU A 27 1.73 0.75 -2.07
CA LEU A 27 0.71 1.74 -1.75
C LEU A 27 -0.40 1.10 -0.91
N PHE A 28 -0.47 1.51 0.34
CA PHE A 28 -1.51 1.13 1.29
C PHE A 28 -2.55 2.23 1.39
N TYR A 29 -3.80 1.83 1.62
CA TYR A 29 -4.90 2.74 1.90
C TYR A 29 -5.32 2.56 3.34
N VAL A 30 -5.33 3.67 4.08
CA VAL A 30 -5.85 3.72 5.45
C VAL A 30 -7.34 3.41 5.42
N PHE A 31 -7.78 2.62 6.39
CA PHE A 31 -9.16 2.19 6.52
C PHE A 31 -9.71 2.55 7.91
N GLY A 32 -10.84 3.25 7.92
CA GLY A 32 -11.50 3.73 9.12
C GLY A 32 -10.92 5.04 9.65
N TYR A 33 -11.49 5.52 10.75
CA TYR A 33 -11.08 6.76 11.43
C TYR A 33 -10.42 6.51 12.79
N GLU A 34 -10.51 5.28 13.29
CA GLU A 34 -9.98 4.89 14.59
C GLU A 34 -8.72 4.05 14.40
N HIS A 35 -7.64 4.50 15.02
CA HIS A 35 -6.33 3.89 14.95
C HIS A 35 -5.69 3.91 16.34
N PRO A 36 -4.97 2.85 16.73
CA PRO A 36 -4.13 2.92 17.93
C PRO A 36 -3.04 3.99 17.78
N GLU A 37 -2.55 4.52 18.90
CA GLU A 37 -1.58 5.63 18.90
C GLU A 37 -0.29 5.32 18.14
N ASP A 38 0.11 4.03 18.08
CA ASP A 38 1.39 3.58 17.53
C ASP A 38 1.27 2.90 16.16
N ARG A 39 0.07 2.78 15.58
CA ARG A 39 -0.12 2.04 14.31
C ARG A 39 -1.36 2.48 13.54
N VAL A 40 -1.31 2.28 12.24
CA VAL A 40 -2.42 2.60 11.34
C VAL A 40 -2.99 1.32 10.75
N PHE A 41 -4.32 1.22 10.69
CA PHE A 41 -4.98 0.16 9.95
C PHE A 41 -5.04 0.55 8.48
N ALA A 42 -4.38 -0.24 7.64
CA ALA A 42 -4.36 -0.01 6.20
C ALA A 42 -4.33 -1.34 5.43
N PHE A 43 -4.81 -1.32 4.20
CA PHE A 43 -4.76 -2.47 3.30
C PHE A 43 -3.92 -2.18 2.07
N LEU A 44 -3.19 -3.19 1.61
CA LEU A 44 -2.36 -3.09 0.41
C LEU A 44 -3.24 -2.94 -0.83
N LYS A 45 -3.15 -1.80 -1.52
CA LYS A 45 -3.97 -1.53 -2.71
C LYS A 45 -3.19 -1.71 -4.00
N TYR A 46 -1.92 -1.26 -4.02
CA TYR A 46 -1.07 -1.38 -5.19
C TYR A 46 0.31 -1.93 -4.84
N ILE A 47 0.82 -2.75 -5.75
CA ILE A 47 2.07 -3.49 -5.61
C ILE A 47 3.00 -3.09 -6.76
N PRO A 48 4.27 -2.77 -6.52
CA PRO A 48 5.26 -2.62 -7.58
C PRO A 48 5.28 -3.85 -8.48
N ARG A 49 5.24 -3.64 -9.79
CA ARG A 49 5.15 -4.71 -10.79
C ARG A 49 6.29 -5.73 -10.62
N LYS A 50 7.48 -5.26 -10.24
CA LYS A 50 8.67 -6.07 -9.91
C LYS A 50 8.43 -7.08 -8.79
N PHE A 51 7.58 -6.76 -7.82
CA PHE A 51 7.26 -7.63 -6.67
C PHE A 51 5.98 -8.45 -6.85
N ALA A 52 5.17 -8.17 -7.87
CA ALA A 52 3.87 -8.80 -8.08
C ALA A 52 3.90 -10.34 -8.06
N LYS A 53 4.97 -10.96 -8.58
CA LYS A 53 5.09 -12.42 -8.60
C LYS A 53 5.25 -13.04 -7.20
N LEU A 54 5.77 -12.30 -6.23
CA LEU A 54 6.01 -12.80 -4.86
C LEU A 54 4.71 -13.11 -4.12
N PHE A 55 3.64 -12.36 -4.41
CA PHE A 55 2.37 -12.46 -3.69
C PHE A 55 1.45 -13.57 -4.22
N ASN A 56 1.72 -14.11 -5.41
CA ASN A 56 0.89 -15.14 -6.06
C ASN A 56 -0.62 -14.79 -6.08
N LEU A 57 -0.94 -13.58 -6.52
CA LEU A 57 -2.30 -13.04 -6.64
C LEU A 57 -2.74 -12.91 -8.09
N LYS A 58 -4.05 -12.83 -8.31
CA LYS A 58 -4.62 -12.39 -9.59
C LYS A 58 -4.62 -10.87 -9.65
N TYR A 59 -4.12 -10.30 -10.73
CA TYR A 59 -4.00 -8.86 -10.94
C TYR A 59 -4.97 -8.34 -12.00
N HIS A 60 -5.39 -7.09 -11.85
CA HIS A 60 -6.14 -6.39 -12.89
C HIS A 60 -5.24 -6.21 -14.12
N GLY A 61 -5.83 -6.23 -15.34
CA GLY A 61 -5.08 -6.01 -16.58
C GLY A 61 -4.59 -4.57 -16.78
N ARG A 62 -4.99 -3.64 -15.91
CA ARG A 62 -4.57 -2.24 -15.93
C ARG A 62 -3.36 -2.07 -15.02
N THR A 63 -2.44 -1.20 -15.42
CA THR A 63 -1.29 -0.77 -14.62
C THR A 63 -1.39 0.73 -14.33
N TRP A 64 -0.64 1.19 -13.33
CA TRP A 64 -0.54 2.59 -12.95
C TRP A 64 0.94 2.99 -12.89
N ASN A 65 1.26 4.25 -13.16
CA ASN A 65 2.59 4.78 -12.95
C ASN A 65 2.54 5.78 -11.79
N LEU A 66 3.41 5.60 -10.80
CA LEU A 66 3.57 6.52 -9.69
C LEU A 66 5.06 6.84 -9.58
N ALA A 67 5.43 8.09 -9.87
CA ALA A 67 6.81 8.56 -9.83
C ALA A 67 7.80 7.65 -10.58
N GLY A 68 7.40 7.13 -11.75
CA GLY A 68 8.22 6.22 -12.56
C GLY A 68 8.10 4.74 -12.19
N GLU A 69 7.57 4.38 -11.02
CA GLU A 69 7.32 3.00 -10.64
C GLU A 69 6.02 2.48 -11.26
N THR A 70 6.06 1.29 -11.85
CA THR A 70 4.85 0.66 -12.42
C THR A 70 4.16 -0.16 -11.35
N LEU A 71 2.92 0.18 -11.04
CA LEU A 71 2.10 -0.46 -10.03
C LEU A 71 1.02 -1.36 -10.65
N VAL A 72 0.72 -2.48 -9.97
CA VAL A 72 -0.39 -3.38 -10.27
C VAL A 72 -1.31 -3.51 -9.08
N ARG A 73 -2.58 -3.79 -9.35
CA ARG A 73 -3.62 -3.97 -8.31
C ARG A 73 -4.16 -5.39 -8.34
N PRO A 74 -4.18 -6.12 -7.21
CA PRO A 74 -4.88 -7.39 -7.11
C PRO A 74 -6.39 -7.24 -7.41
N THR A 75 -7.00 -8.20 -8.11
CA THR A 75 -8.43 -8.13 -8.47
C THR A 75 -9.34 -8.30 -7.25
N LYS A 76 -8.93 -9.13 -6.29
CA LYS A 76 -9.62 -9.36 -5.03
C LYS A 76 -8.62 -9.17 -3.90
N LEU A 77 -8.84 -8.18 -3.04
CA LEU A 77 -7.96 -7.91 -1.89
C LEU A 77 -8.44 -8.61 -0.62
N TYR A 78 -9.75 -8.61 -0.39
CA TYR A 78 -10.34 -9.00 0.89
C TYR A 78 -10.85 -10.45 0.96
N THR A 79 -10.39 -11.35 0.09
CA THR A 79 -10.67 -12.76 0.35
C THR A 79 -9.76 -13.24 1.47
N PRO A 80 -10.24 -14.10 2.39
CA PRO A 80 -9.41 -14.63 3.47
C PRO A 80 -8.07 -15.20 2.97
N GLU A 81 -8.09 -15.91 1.84
CA GLU A 81 -6.88 -16.52 1.26
C GLU A 81 -5.89 -15.48 0.76
N ASN A 82 -6.36 -14.42 0.09
CA ASN A 82 -5.48 -13.38 -0.42
C ASN A 82 -4.91 -12.53 0.71
N TYR A 83 -5.72 -12.26 1.75
CA TYR A 83 -5.26 -11.56 2.93
C TYR A 83 -4.11 -12.32 3.61
N VAL A 84 -4.26 -13.62 3.86
CA VAL A 84 -3.20 -14.47 4.43
C VAL A 84 -1.95 -14.43 3.57
N ARG A 85 -2.07 -14.61 2.24
CA ARG A 85 -0.93 -14.56 1.31
C ARG A 85 -0.21 -13.22 1.33
N ILE A 86 -0.94 -12.12 1.37
CA ILE A 86 -0.37 -10.77 1.43
C ILE A 86 0.44 -10.59 2.71
N ILE A 87 -0.16 -10.89 3.87
CA ILE A 87 0.49 -10.71 5.17
C ILE A 87 1.73 -11.61 5.28
N GLU A 88 1.64 -12.88 4.87
CA GLU A 88 2.79 -13.79 4.88
C GLU A 88 3.92 -13.35 3.96
N THR A 89 3.58 -12.85 2.76
CA THR A 89 4.59 -12.36 1.80
C THR A 89 5.30 -11.15 2.35
N LEU A 90 4.56 -10.17 2.89
CA LEU A 90 5.13 -8.98 3.52
C LEU A 90 6.06 -9.38 4.67
N ARG A 91 5.57 -10.15 5.64
CA ARG A 91 6.38 -10.59 6.79
C ARG A 91 7.67 -11.34 6.43
N ARG A 92 7.65 -12.13 5.34
CA ARG A 92 8.81 -12.96 4.95
C ARG A 92 9.80 -12.24 4.03
N ARG A 93 9.37 -11.22 3.29
CA ARG A 93 10.16 -10.61 2.21
C ARG A 93 10.43 -9.12 2.41
N PHE A 94 9.67 -8.46 3.28
CA PHE A 94 9.71 -7.02 3.54
C PHE A 94 9.54 -6.76 5.06
N PRO A 95 10.53 -7.13 5.88
CA PRO A 95 10.49 -6.97 7.34
C PRO A 95 10.62 -5.51 7.79
#